data_AF-A0A4P6PWZ5-F1
#
_entry.id   AF-A0A4P6PWZ5-F1
#
_cell.length_a   1.000
_cell.length_b   1.000
_cell.length_c   1.000
_cell.angle_alpha   90.00
_cell.angle_beta   90.00
_cell.angle_gamma   90.00
#
_symmetry.space_group_name_H-M   'P 1'
#
loop_
_entity.id
_entity.type
_entity.pdbx_description
1 polymer ?
#
loop_
_entity_poly.entity_id
_entity_poly.type
_entity_poly.pdbx_seq_one_letter_code
_entity_poly.pdbx_strand_id
1 'polypeptide(L)'
;MAVCGVVLGHWLVTGLVRGEDGGLRTASPLQSMPDLAAASWLLNTLALFFFVGGCVAARGRRRSRERGERYGHWLRVRLARLARPVLLVAAVWGAALVLGALLGIPAETLRTGALLTLQPLWFIVVYAAVTALTPLAEAADRRWGAAAALLPAAAVAAVDLTRYGPWDRDPVFAEQLAYANVLTAWLFAHQLGVSWNSGRLSPSTGLALLLGGAAGLLALVHFGYPVSAVGVPGAERSNAAPPSLLIPALAAAQIGAAVLLRAPLERLLSRPAPWAAVAGLNLCALTVFCWHLTALVLVAAAGAQLGTIPGLTDAPDHPAWAAARLAWLLPIAAVLAAITAAARRFEDPWSRGALRRSAVRAAVALAAVGFVAAASTLLQ
;
A
#
# COMPACT_ATOMS: atom_id res chain seq x y z
N MET A 1 7.70 -10.22 1.04
CA MET A 1 8.17 -9.76 -0.29
C MET A 1 7.30 -8.66 -0.88
N ALA A 2 5.97 -8.83 -1.02
CA ALA A 2 5.10 -7.76 -1.54
C ALA A 2 5.28 -6.41 -0.79
N VAL A 3 5.27 -6.41 0.55
CA VAL A 3 5.54 -5.17 1.31
C VAL A 3 6.90 -4.54 0.96
N CYS A 4 7.94 -5.33 0.71
CA CYS A 4 9.25 -4.81 0.30
C CYS A 4 9.18 -4.11 -1.05
N GLY A 5 8.42 -4.66 -2.01
CA GLY A 5 8.21 -4.02 -3.31
C GLY A 5 7.55 -2.65 -3.17
N VAL A 6 6.48 -2.57 -2.37
CA VAL A 6 5.80 -1.29 -2.08
C VAL A 6 6.74 -0.29 -1.39
N VAL A 7 7.48 -0.73 -0.36
CA VAL A 7 8.42 0.14 0.38
C VAL A 7 9.52 0.68 -0.55
N LEU A 8 10.13 -0.20 -1.35
CA LEU A 8 11.16 0.19 -2.31
C LEU A 8 10.59 1.12 -3.38
N GLY A 9 9.38 0.83 -3.89
CA GLY A 9 8.67 1.70 -4.82
C GLY A 9 8.49 3.11 -4.27
N HIS A 10 7.99 3.23 -3.04
CA HIS A 10 7.84 4.54 -2.40
C HIS A 10 9.18 5.26 -2.19
N TRP A 11 10.23 4.56 -1.75
CA TRP A 11 11.54 5.20 -1.56
C TRP A 11 12.16 5.67 -2.88
N LEU A 12 11.94 4.95 -3.98
CA LEU A 12 12.46 5.30 -5.30
C LEU A 12 11.64 6.39 -6.00
N VAL A 13 10.31 6.44 -5.80
CA VAL A 13 9.41 7.37 -6.51
C VAL A 13 9.07 8.62 -5.70
N THR A 14 9.28 8.62 -4.39
CA THR A 14 9.00 9.78 -3.52
C THR A 14 10.26 10.59 -3.34
N GLY A 15 10.50 11.59 -4.20
CA GLY A 15 11.55 12.59 -4.01
C GLY A 15 11.14 13.61 -2.93
N LEU A 16 12.12 14.08 -2.16
CA LEU A 16 11.94 15.17 -1.21
C LEU A 16 12.91 16.27 -1.63
N VAL A 17 12.40 17.45 -1.98
CA VAL A 17 13.22 18.56 -2.47
C VAL A 17 13.25 19.65 -1.42
N ARG A 18 14.44 20.14 -1.10
CA ARG A 18 14.61 21.28 -0.20
C ARG A 18 14.23 22.58 -0.93
N GLY A 19 13.25 23.30 -0.41
CA GLY A 19 12.86 24.63 -0.86
C GLY A 19 13.80 25.72 -0.34
N GLU A 20 13.62 26.93 -0.85
CA GLU A 20 14.39 28.12 -0.44
C GLU A 20 14.13 28.49 1.03
N ASP A 21 12.93 28.19 1.52
CA ASP A 21 12.50 28.31 2.92
C ASP A 21 13.10 27.23 3.83
N GLY A 22 13.91 26.32 3.29
CA GLY A 22 14.44 25.14 3.98
C GLY A 22 13.40 24.03 4.20
N GLY A 23 12.17 24.21 3.70
CA GLY A 23 11.10 23.22 3.76
C GLY A 23 11.35 22.04 2.83
N LEU A 24 10.77 20.88 3.14
CA LEU A 24 10.80 19.71 2.29
C LEU A 24 9.44 19.54 1.60
N ARG A 25 9.45 19.60 0.27
CA ARG A 25 8.28 19.33 -0.58
C ARG A 25 8.43 18.01 -1.31
N THR A 26 7.31 17.37 -1.62
CA THR A 26 7.32 16.14 -2.41
C THR A 26 7.59 16.44 -3.89
N ALA A 27 8.35 15.57 -4.53
CA ALA A 27 8.55 15.53 -5.98
C ALA A 27 8.58 14.07 -6.43
N SER A 28 8.48 13.82 -7.73
CA SER A 28 8.61 12.47 -8.26
C SER A 28 9.51 12.42 -9.49
N PRO A 29 10.46 11.47 -9.56
CA PRO A 29 11.25 11.25 -10.77
C PRO A 29 10.39 10.88 -11.99
N LEU A 30 9.15 10.40 -11.78
CA LEU A 30 8.27 10.06 -12.88
C LEU A 30 7.68 11.28 -13.60
N GLN A 31 7.81 12.48 -13.02
CA GLN A 31 7.43 13.73 -13.70
C GLN A 31 8.47 14.13 -14.76
N SER A 32 9.75 14.02 -14.41
CA SER A 32 10.90 14.46 -15.21
C SER A 32 11.46 13.34 -16.10
N MET A 33 11.34 12.09 -15.67
CA MET A 33 11.83 10.89 -16.34
C MET A 33 10.67 9.90 -16.55
N PRO A 34 9.69 10.21 -17.42
CA PRO A 34 8.50 9.39 -17.63
C PRO A 34 8.80 7.99 -18.18
N ASP A 35 9.95 7.79 -18.82
CA ASP A 35 10.40 6.47 -19.30
C ASP A 35 10.55 5.43 -18.17
N LEU A 36 10.73 5.89 -16.92
CA LEU A 36 10.78 5.04 -15.74
C LEU A 36 9.39 4.62 -15.24
N ALA A 37 8.29 5.14 -15.82
CA ALA A 37 6.93 4.87 -15.35
C ALA A 37 6.58 3.38 -15.41
N ALA A 38 7.06 2.64 -16.42
CA ALA A 38 6.82 1.20 -16.52
C ALA A 38 7.47 0.41 -15.37
N ALA A 39 8.56 0.91 -14.77
CA ALA A 39 9.17 0.27 -13.59
C ALA A 39 8.21 0.26 -12.38
N SER A 40 7.25 1.18 -12.32
CA SER A 40 6.20 1.17 -11.30
C SER A 40 5.33 -0.10 -11.35
N TRP A 41 5.23 -0.78 -12.50
CA TRP A 41 4.48 -2.04 -12.63
C TRP A 41 5.13 -3.17 -11.83
N LEU A 42 6.46 -3.17 -11.72
CA LEU A 42 7.21 -4.17 -10.96
C LEU A 42 7.18 -3.87 -9.46
N LEU A 43 7.26 -2.59 -9.09
CA LEU A 43 7.37 -2.17 -7.69
C LEU A 43 6.01 -2.05 -7.00
N ASN A 44 4.95 -1.70 -7.75
CA ASN A 44 3.58 -1.67 -7.25
C ASN A 44 3.02 -3.09 -7.06
N THR A 45 3.40 -3.71 -5.95
CA THR A 45 3.06 -5.10 -5.60
C THR A 45 1.86 -5.18 -4.66
N LEU A 46 1.05 -4.11 -4.61
CA LEU A 46 -0.08 -4.00 -3.70
C LEU A 46 -1.15 -5.08 -3.97
N ALA A 47 -1.35 -5.42 -5.24
CA ALA A 47 -2.23 -6.50 -5.65
C ALA A 47 -1.81 -7.86 -5.06
N LEU A 48 -0.50 -8.17 -5.08
CA LEU A 48 0.02 -9.40 -4.47
C LEU A 48 -0.24 -9.44 -2.96
N PHE A 49 -0.22 -8.29 -2.28
CA PHE A 49 -0.57 -8.22 -0.87
C PHE A 49 -2.05 -8.59 -0.63
N PHE A 50 -2.97 -8.04 -1.42
CA PHE A 50 -4.40 -8.39 -1.33
C PHE A 50 -4.66 -9.86 -1.70
N PHE A 51 -3.96 -10.39 -2.69
CA PHE A 51 -3.99 -11.80 -3.05
C PHE A 51 -3.57 -12.72 -1.89
N VAL A 52 -2.41 -12.46 -1.29
CA VAL A 52 -1.96 -13.19 -0.10
C VAL A 52 -2.95 -13.00 1.05
N GLY A 53 -3.51 -11.79 1.19
CA GLY A 53 -4.57 -11.46 2.15
C GLY A 53 -5.78 -12.37 2.01
N GLY A 54 -6.31 -12.54 0.80
CA GLY A 54 -7.45 -13.43 0.53
C GLY A 54 -7.17 -14.89 0.87
N CYS A 55 -5.97 -15.37 0.51
CA CYS A 55 -5.53 -16.71 0.84
C CYS A 55 -5.47 -16.94 2.36
N VAL A 56 -4.83 -16.01 3.09
CA VAL A 56 -4.67 -16.10 4.55
C VAL A 56 -5.99 -15.87 5.28
N ALA A 57 -6.87 -15.01 4.76
CA ALA A 57 -8.19 -14.74 5.32
C ALA A 57 -9.09 -15.98 5.22
N ALA A 58 -9.22 -16.57 4.03
CA ALA A 58 -9.99 -17.79 3.81
C ALA A 58 -9.45 -18.95 4.68
N ARG A 59 -8.12 -19.17 4.69
CA ARG A 59 -7.50 -20.21 5.53
C ARG A 59 -7.76 -19.99 7.02
N GLY A 60 -7.60 -18.76 7.50
CA GLY A 60 -7.82 -18.44 8.91
C GLY A 60 -9.28 -18.55 9.33
N ARG A 61 -10.22 -18.21 8.42
CA ARG A 61 -11.66 -18.35 8.65
C ARG A 61 -12.07 -19.83 8.72
N ARG A 62 -11.54 -20.67 7.83
CA ARG A 62 -11.74 -22.13 7.89
C ARG A 62 -11.30 -22.71 9.24
N ARG A 63 -10.07 -22.41 9.68
CA ARG A 63 -9.56 -22.84 11.01
C ARG A 63 -10.34 -22.28 12.20
N SER A 64 -10.94 -21.11 12.06
CA SER A 64 -11.79 -20.50 13.09
C SER A 64 -13.12 -21.24 13.20
N ARG A 65 -13.72 -21.59 12.05
CA ARG A 65 -14.93 -22.43 11.97
C ARG A 65 -14.70 -23.84 12.52
N GLU A 66 -13.58 -24.47 12.19
CA GLU A 66 -13.18 -25.79 12.74
C GLU A 66 -13.06 -25.77 14.28
N ARG A 67 -12.76 -24.62 14.87
CA ARG A 67 -12.68 -24.40 16.33
C ARG A 67 -13.99 -23.88 16.95
N GLY A 68 -15.09 -23.81 16.18
CA GLY A 68 -16.39 -23.33 16.65
C GLY A 68 -16.45 -21.83 16.95
N GLU A 69 -15.47 -21.03 16.51
CA GLU A 69 -15.43 -19.59 16.78
C GLU A 69 -16.44 -18.82 15.89
N ARG A 70 -17.13 -17.83 16.46
CA ARG A 70 -18.04 -16.94 15.72
C ARG A 70 -17.26 -16.02 14.77
N TYR A 71 -17.84 -15.73 13.60
CA TYR A 71 -17.24 -14.82 12.61
C TYR A 71 -16.89 -13.43 13.17
N GLY A 72 -17.78 -12.84 13.98
CA GLY A 72 -17.53 -11.53 14.58
C GLY A 72 -16.31 -11.51 15.51
N HIS A 73 -15.98 -12.63 16.17
CA HIS A 73 -14.76 -12.75 16.97
C HIS A 73 -13.53 -12.83 16.05
N TRP A 74 -13.56 -13.67 15.02
CA TRP A 74 -12.50 -13.78 14.02
C TRP A 74 -12.16 -12.44 13.37
N LEU A 75 -13.19 -11.71 12.94
CA LEU A 75 -13.01 -10.41 12.29
C LEU A 75 -12.41 -9.39 13.26
N ARG A 76 -12.96 -9.28 14.47
CA ARG A 76 -12.48 -8.35 15.50
C ARG A 76 -11.01 -8.56 15.84
N VAL A 77 -10.56 -9.81 15.97
CA VAL A 77 -9.15 -10.13 16.25
C VAL A 77 -8.24 -9.67 15.11
N ARG A 78 -8.66 -9.80 13.84
CA ARG A 78 -7.89 -9.32 12.69
C ARG A 78 -7.87 -7.80 12.60
N LEU A 79 -9.04 -7.16 12.72
CA LEU A 79 -9.14 -5.70 12.67
C LEU A 79 -8.34 -5.05 13.81
N ALA A 80 -8.39 -5.62 15.02
CA ALA A 80 -7.60 -5.13 16.14
C ALA A 80 -6.10 -5.24 15.89
N ARG A 81 -5.61 -6.25 15.15
CA ARG A 81 -4.19 -6.36 14.77
C ARG A 81 -3.79 -5.32 13.72
N LEU A 82 -4.67 -5.00 12.77
CA LEU A 82 -4.44 -3.94 11.78
C LEU A 82 -4.44 -2.55 12.42
N ALA A 83 -5.34 -2.31 13.37
CA ALA A 83 -5.52 -1.00 13.98
C ALA A 83 -4.34 -0.55 14.85
N ARG A 84 -3.61 -1.47 15.51
CA ARG A 84 -2.52 -1.08 16.44
C ARG A 84 -1.38 -0.30 15.80
N PRO A 85 -0.73 -0.80 14.74
CA PRO A 85 0.36 -0.07 14.10
C PRO A 85 -0.13 1.27 13.53
N VAL A 86 -1.36 1.31 12.99
CA VAL A 86 -1.99 2.53 12.48
C VAL A 86 -2.20 3.58 13.55
N LEU A 87 -2.79 3.18 14.68
CA LEU A 87 -3.04 4.08 15.80
C LEU A 87 -1.72 4.59 16.40
N LEU A 88 -0.69 3.73 16.45
CA LEU A 88 0.62 4.12 16.96
C LEU A 88 1.29 5.17 16.07
N VAL A 89 1.35 4.94 14.75
CA VAL A 89 1.96 5.91 13.82
C VAL A 89 1.16 7.22 13.80
N ALA A 90 -0.17 7.16 13.81
CA ALA A 90 -1.03 8.33 13.85
C ALA A 90 -0.83 9.14 15.14
N ALA A 91 -0.72 8.49 16.30
CA ALA A 91 -0.48 9.18 17.56
C ALA A 91 0.91 9.86 17.60
N VAL A 92 1.95 9.17 17.10
CA VAL A 92 3.31 9.73 17.05
C VAL A 92 3.38 10.91 16.09
N TRP A 93 2.75 10.81 14.91
CA TRP A 93 2.71 11.94 13.98
C TRP A 93 1.85 13.10 14.48
N GLY A 94 0.75 12.83 15.20
CA GLY A 94 -0.02 13.88 15.87
C GLY A 94 0.86 14.69 16.84
N ALA A 95 1.68 14.01 17.64
CA ALA A 95 2.66 14.68 18.51
C ALA A 95 3.77 15.38 17.70
N ALA A 96 4.29 14.73 16.65
CA ALA A 96 5.37 15.28 15.83
C ALA A 96 4.96 16.56 15.08
N LEU A 97 3.71 16.67 14.62
CA LEU A 97 3.21 17.89 13.98
C LEU A 97 3.13 19.06 14.97
N VAL A 98 2.62 18.82 16.17
CA VAL A 98 2.52 19.85 17.23
C VAL A 98 3.90 20.28 17.69
N LEU A 99 4.76 19.32 18.06
CA LEU A 99 6.13 19.61 18.53
C LEU A 99 6.97 20.23 17.43
N GLY A 100 6.86 19.75 16.19
CA GLY A 100 7.56 20.31 15.04
C GLY A 100 7.18 21.77 14.80
N ALA A 101 5.89 22.12 14.90
CA ALA A 101 5.45 23.51 14.79
C ALA A 101 6.02 24.38 15.92
N LEU A 102 6.04 23.89 17.17
CA LEU A 102 6.62 24.60 18.32
C LEU A 102 8.14 24.78 18.20
N LEU A 103 8.82 23.84 17.58
CA LEU A 103 10.26 23.88 17.33
C LEU A 103 10.65 24.66 16.06
N GLY A 104 9.67 25.27 15.37
CA GLY A 104 9.92 26.08 14.17
C GLY A 104 10.28 25.28 12.92
N ILE A 105 9.91 23.99 12.85
CA ILE A 105 10.06 23.22 11.61
C ILE A 105 9.18 23.86 10.52
N PRO A 106 9.70 24.07 9.28
CA PRO A 106 8.94 24.68 8.20
C PRO A 106 7.59 23.99 7.98
N ALA A 107 6.53 24.78 7.81
CA ALA A 107 5.17 24.28 7.66
C ALA A 107 5.04 23.30 6.48
N GLU A 108 5.76 23.54 5.38
CA GLU A 108 5.78 22.66 4.21
C GLU A 108 6.36 21.28 4.53
N THR A 109 7.40 21.20 5.38
CA THR A 109 7.95 19.92 5.86
C THR A 109 6.92 19.16 6.69
N LEU A 110 6.20 19.85 7.57
CA LEU A 110 5.14 19.25 8.40
C LEU A 110 3.99 18.74 7.53
N ARG A 111 3.56 19.53 6.53
CA ARG A 111 2.55 19.17 5.55
C ARG A 111 2.96 17.93 4.76
N THR A 112 4.18 17.91 4.23
CA THR A 112 4.76 16.76 3.53
C THR A 112 4.80 15.52 4.41
N GLY A 113 5.25 15.65 5.66
CA GLY A 113 5.26 14.55 6.63
C GLY A 113 3.87 13.99 6.92
N ALA A 114 2.87 14.86 7.08
CA ALA A 114 1.48 14.48 7.27
C ALA A 114 0.92 13.74 6.03
N LEU A 115 1.14 14.28 4.83
CA LEU A 115 0.72 13.66 3.56
C LEU A 115 1.30 12.26 3.39
N LEU A 116 2.62 12.13 3.50
CA LEU A 116 3.31 10.86 3.31
C LEU A 116 2.95 9.83 4.38
N THR A 117 2.51 10.27 5.55
CA THR A 117 2.03 9.37 6.60
C THR A 117 0.59 8.93 6.36
N LEU A 118 -0.30 9.83 5.94
CA LEU A 118 -1.71 9.51 5.68
C LEU A 118 -1.89 8.65 4.42
N GLN A 119 -1.11 8.92 3.38
CA GLN A 119 -1.24 8.28 2.08
C GLN A 119 -1.18 6.74 2.11
N PRO A 120 -0.33 6.06 2.89
CA PRO A 120 -0.40 4.59 2.98
C PRO A 120 -1.56 4.08 3.86
N LEU A 121 -2.18 4.89 4.73
CA LEU A 121 -3.16 4.40 5.71
C LEU A 121 -4.52 4.06 5.10
N TRP A 122 -4.94 4.72 4.01
CA TRP A 122 -6.22 4.37 3.34
C TRP A 122 -6.22 2.92 2.89
N PHE A 123 -5.06 2.40 2.46
CA PHE A 123 -4.93 1.01 2.04
C PHE A 123 -5.26 0.03 3.17
N ILE A 124 -4.95 0.37 4.43
CA ILE A 124 -5.25 -0.49 5.57
C ILE A 124 -6.77 -0.54 5.83
N VAL A 125 -7.46 0.58 5.64
CA VAL A 125 -8.93 0.65 5.72
C VAL A 125 -9.55 -0.24 4.65
N VAL A 126 -9.05 -0.17 3.42
CA VAL A 126 -9.56 -1.01 2.32
C VAL A 126 -9.23 -2.47 2.55
N TYR A 127 -8.03 -2.79 3.02
CA TYR A 127 -7.64 -4.14 3.40
C TYR A 127 -8.53 -4.73 4.49
N ALA A 128 -8.90 -3.93 5.49
CA ALA A 128 -9.88 -4.30 6.51
C ALA A 128 -11.26 -4.57 5.90
N ALA A 129 -11.75 -3.70 5.01
CA ALA A 129 -13.04 -3.86 4.33
C ALA A 129 -13.07 -5.13 3.46
N VAL A 130 -12.07 -5.33 2.60
CA VAL A 130 -11.95 -6.53 1.77
C VAL A 130 -11.84 -7.80 2.63
N THR A 131 -11.08 -7.75 3.74
CA THR A 131 -11.01 -8.87 4.71
C THR A 131 -12.38 -9.16 5.33
N ALA A 132 -13.18 -8.14 5.64
CA ALA A 132 -14.54 -8.33 6.14
C ALA A 132 -15.41 -9.03 5.09
N LEU A 133 -15.22 -8.75 3.79
CA LEU A 133 -15.95 -9.37 2.68
C LEU A 133 -15.51 -10.81 2.36
N THR A 134 -14.53 -11.38 3.06
CA THR A 134 -14.09 -12.78 2.90
C THR A 134 -15.24 -13.80 2.80
N PRO A 135 -16.32 -13.75 3.62
CA PRO A 135 -17.42 -14.72 3.52
C PRO A 135 -18.15 -14.68 2.17
N LEU A 136 -18.31 -13.48 1.60
CA LEU A 136 -18.93 -13.27 0.30
C LEU A 136 -17.99 -13.75 -0.81
N ALA A 137 -16.69 -13.44 -0.68
CA ALA A 137 -15.67 -13.93 -1.60
C ALA A 137 -15.59 -15.47 -1.63
N GLU A 138 -15.67 -16.12 -0.47
CA GLU A 138 -15.77 -17.59 -0.36
C GLU A 138 -17.06 -18.13 -0.98
N ALA A 139 -18.18 -17.42 -0.86
CA ALA A 139 -19.45 -17.82 -1.47
C ALA A 139 -19.40 -17.72 -3.00
N ALA A 140 -18.85 -16.64 -3.53
CA ALA A 140 -18.61 -16.45 -4.94
C ALA A 140 -17.62 -17.50 -5.49
N ASP A 141 -16.54 -17.81 -4.76
CA ASP A 141 -15.56 -18.84 -5.14
C ASP A 141 -16.17 -20.24 -5.21
N ARG A 142 -17.11 -20.57 -4.30
CA ARG A 142 -17.81 -21.87 -4.36
C ARG A 142 -18.71 -21.99 -5.59
N ARG A 143 -19.30 -20.88 -6.06
CA ARG A 143 -20.25 -20.88 -7.19
C ARG A 143 -19.57 -20.76 -8.54
N TRP A 144 -18.54 -19.92 -8.65
CA TRP A 144 -17.91 -19.56 -9.93
C TRP A 144 -16.40 -19.84 -9.97
N GLY A 145 -15.80 -20.34 -8.88
CA GLY A 145 -14.37 -20.58 -8.80
C GLY A 145 -13.54 -19.31 -9.02
N ALA A 146 -12.42 -19.43 -9.74
CA ALA A 146 -11.56 -18.31 -10.07
C ALA A 146 -12.24 -17.23 -10.93
N ALA A 147 -13.28 -17.59 -11.71
CA ALA A 147 -14.05 -16.65 -12.52
C ALA A 147 -14.85 -15.65 -11.65
N ALA A 148 -15.03 -15.91 -10.36
CA ALA A 148 -15.61 -14.94 -9.43
C ALA A 148 -14.82 -13.62 -9.39
N ALA A 149 -13.52 -13.63 -9.73
CA ALA A 149 -12.72 -12.42 -9.83
C ALA A 149 -13.17 -11.51 -10.99
N LEU A 150 -13.87 -12.03 -12.00
CA LEU A 150 -14.39 -11.19 -13.08
C LEU A 150 -15.47 -10.21 -12.61
N LEU A 151 -16.16 -10.49 -11.50
CA LEU A 151 -17.17 -9.57 -10.94
C LEU A 151 -16.57 -8.24 -10.48
N PRO A 152 -15.57 -8.20 -9.58
CA PRO A 152 -14.91 -6.95 -9.23
C PRO A 152 -14.19 -6.31 -10.42
N ALA A 153 -13.60 -7.08 -11.35
CA ALA A 153 -12.99 -6.52 -12.55
C ALA A 153 -14.01 -5.82 -13.47
N ALA A 154 -15.18 -6.43 -13.68
CA ALA A 154 -16.27 -5.85 -14.45
C ALA A 154 -16.84 -4.60 -13.78
N ALA A 155 -16.92 -4.58 -12.44
CA ALA A 155 -17.31 -3.38 -11.69
C ALA A 155 -16.32 -2.23 -11.93
N VAL A 156 -15.01 -2.50 -11.89
CA VAL A 156 -13.97 -1.50 -12.22
C VAL A 156 -14.12 -1.01 -13.66
N ALA A 157 -14.30 -1.91 -14.62
CA ALA A 157 -14.47 -1.56 -16.02
C ALA A 157 -15.74 -0.72 -16.27
N ALA A 158 -16.85 -1.03 -15.59
CA ALA A 158 -18.09 -0.27 -15.69
C ALA A 158 -17.92 1.15 -15.15
N VAL A 159 -17.25 1.31 -14.01
CA VAL A 159 -16.96 2.62 -13.43
C VAL A 159 -15.99 3.41 -14.31
N ASP A 160 -14.95 2.78 -14.85
CA ASP A 160 -14.03 3.45 -15.79
C ASP A 160 -14.74 3.86 -17.08
N LEU A 161 -15.69 3.07 -17.58
CA LEU A 161 -16.52 3.44 -18.73
C LEU A 161 -17.41 4.67 -18.41
N THR A 162 -17.82 4.86 -17.16
CA THR A 162 -18.52 6.09 -16.75
C THR A 162 -17.59 7.29 -16.69
N ARG A 163 -16.29 7.09 -16.40
CA ARG A 163 -15.29 8.15 -16.24
C ARG A 163 -14.61 8.55 -17.55
N TYR A 164 -14.42 7.60 -18.46
CA TYR A 164 -13.64 7.78 -19.69
C TYR A 164 -14.42 7.45 -20.96
N GLY A 165 -15.67 7.01 -20.85
CA GLY A 165 -16.50 6.72 -22.01
C GLY A 165 -16.93 7.98 -22.77
N PRO A 166 -17.45 7.83 -24.00
CA PRO A 166 -17.79 8.93 -24.91
C PRO A 166 -19.11 9.64 -24.54
N TRP A 167 -19.47 9.66 -23.26
CA TRP A 167 -20.76 10.15 -22.77
C TRP A 167 -20.62 11.57 -22.20
N ASP A 168 -21.63 12.41 -22.40
CA ASP A 168 -21.78 13.69 -21.70
C ASP A 168 -22.39 13.43 -20.31
N ARG A 169 -21.55 13.12 -19.33
CA ARG A 169 -21.95 12.90 -17.93
C ARG A 169 -21.42 14.00 -17.04
N ASP A 170 -22.13 14.27 -15.95
CA ASP A 170 -21.64 15.13 -14.87
C ASP A 170 -20.28 14.62 -14.37
N PRO A 171 -19.19 15.39 -14.55
CA PRO A 171 -17.85 15.01 -14.12
C PRO A 171 -17.78 14.73 -12.63
N VAL A 172 -18.55 15.46 -11.81
CA VAL A 172 -18.54 15.33 -10.35
C VAL A 172 -19.09 13.97 -9.94
N PHE A 173 -20.21 13.55 -10.54
CA PHE A 173 -20.78 12.23 -10.27
C PHE A 173 -19.84 11.10 -10.70
N ALA A 174 -19.23 11.22 -11.88
CA ALA A 174 -18.29 10.21 -12.39
C ALA A 174 -17.07 10.04 -11.46
N GLU A 175 -16.53 11.15 -10.93
CA GLU A 175 -15.42 11.10 -9.97
C GLU A 175 -15.82 10.52 -8.61
N GLN A 176 -17.00 10.86 -8.11
CA GLN A 176 -17.52 10.28 -6.86
C GLN A 176 -17.73 8.77 -7.00
N LEU A 177 -18.30 8.33 -8.13
CA LEU A 177 -18.49 6.91 -8.42
C LEU A 177 -17.15 6.18 -8.58
N ALA A 178 -16.12 6.85 -9.10
CA ALA A 178 -14.78 6.28 -9.26
C ALA A 178 -14.16 5.82 -7.93
N TYR A 179 -14.53 6.43 -6.79
CA TYR A 179 -14.10 5.93 -5.47
C TYR A 179 -14.64 4.54 -5.13
N ALA A 180 -15.71 4.05 -5.79
CA ALA A 180 -16.12 2.65 -5.64
C ALA A 180 -15.03 1.67 -6.11
N ASN A 181 -14.19 2.08 -7.07
CA ASN A 181 -13.07 1.27 -7.55
C ASN A 181 -11.99 1.04 -6.50
N VAL A 182 -11.94 1.91 -5.48
CA VAL A 182 -11.04 1.72 -4.34
C VAL A 182 -11.29 0.36 -3.71
N LEU A 183 -12.54 -0.10 -3.57
CA LEU A 183 -12.82 -1.41 -2.99
C LEU A 183 -12.75 -2.54 -4.02
N THR A 184 -13.36 -2.34 -5.19
CA THR A 184 -13.54 -3.42 -6.18
C THR A 184 -12.22 -3.84 -6.83
N ALA A 185 -11.32 -2.91 -7.15
CA ALA A 185 -10.03 -3.23 -7.76
C ALA A 185 -9.16 -4.14 -6.88
N TRP A 186 -9.19 -3.94 -5.57
CA TRP A 186 -8.44 -4.80 -4.64
C TRP A 186 -9.19 -6.08 -4.27
N LEU A 187 -10.53 -6.05 -4.31
CA LEU A 187 -11.35 -7.25 -4.17
C LEU A 187 -11.08 -8.27 -5.29
N PHE A 188 -10.72 -7.81 -6.50
CA PHE A 188 -10.25 -8.69 -7.58
C PHE A 188 -9.06 -9.57 -7.15
N ALA A 189 -7.99 -8.94 -6.66
CA ALA A 189 -6.80 -9.65 -6.21
C ALA A 189 -7.10 -10.55 -5.02
N HIS A 190 -7.89 -10.06 -4.06
CA HIS A 190 -8.30 -10.84 -2.89
C HIS A 190 -9.15 -12.07 -3.27
N GLN A 191 -10.07 -11.93 -4.22
CA GLN A 191 -10.89 -13.04 -4.73
C GLN A 191 -10.01 -14.14 -5.34
N LEU A 192 -9.03 -13.78 -6.17
CA LEU A 192 -8.04 -14.74 -6.68
C LEU A 192 -7.25 -15.41 -5.55
N GLY A 193 -6.96 -14.67 -4.47
CA GLY A 193 -6.35 -15.21 -3.26
C GLY A 193 -7.20 -16.28 -2.55
N VAL A 194 -8.52 -16.06 -2.47
CA VAL A 194 -9.46 -17.06 -1.96
C VAL A 194 -9.43 -18.31 -2.85
N SER A 195 -9.51 -18.14 -4.17
CA SER A 195 -9.45 -19.23 -5.14
C SER A 195 -8.13 -20.01 -5.08
N TRP A 196 -7.00 -19.33 -4.83
CA TRP A 196 -5.71 -19.96 -4.59
C TRP A 196 -5.75 -20.91 -3.39
N ASN A 197 -6.32 -20.45 -2.26
CA ASN A 197 -6.43 -21.27 -1.05
C ASN A 197 -7.37 -22.48 -1.23
N SER A 198 -8.33 -22.39 -2.16
CA SER A 198 -9.19 -23.49 -2.59
C SER A 198 -8.51 -24.44 -3.59
N GLY A 199 -7.26 -24.19 -4.00
CA GLY A 199 -6.54 -25.00 -4.99
C GLY A 199 -7.03 -24.83 -6.43
N ARG A 200 -7.78 -23.76 -6.74
CA ARG A 200 -8.44 -23.54 -8.03
C ARG A 200 -7.59 -22.79 -9.06
N LEU A 201 -6.42 -22.31 -8.68
CA LEU A 201 -5.49 -21.61 -9.58
C LEU A 201 -4.40 -22.57 -10.05
N SER A 202 -4.66 -23.20 -11.20
CA SER A 202 -3.70 -24.06 -11.91
C SER A 202 -2.60 -23.24 -12.59
N PRO A 203 -1.47 -23.86 -13.00
CA PRO A 203 -0.47 -23.22 -13.85
C PRO A 203 -1.06 -22.65 -15.15
N SER A 204 -2.03 -23.33 -15.78
CA SER A 204 -2.72 -22.83 -16.97
C SER A 204 -3.51 -21.55 -16.69
N THR A 205 -4.19 -21.47 -15.55
CA THR A 205 -4.87 -20.24 -15.12
C THR A 205 -3.86 -19.14 -14.81
N GLY A 206 -2.73 -19.48 -14.20
CA GLY A 206 -1.62 -18.55 -13.97
C GLY A 206 -1.07 -17.96 -15.26
N LEU A 207 -0.89 -18.79 -16.29
CA LEU A 207 -0.46 -18.33 -17.61
C LEU A 207 -1.51 -17.43 -18.28
N ALA A 208 -2.79 -17.80 -18.22
CA ALA A 208 -3.87 -16.98 -18.74
C ALA A 208 -3.95 -15.61 -18.03
N LEU A 209 -3.79 -15.56 -16.71
CA LEU A 209 -3.72 -14.32 -15.94
C LEU A 209 -2.49 -13.49 -16.30
N LEU A 210 -1.33 -14.12 -16.50
CA LEU A 210 -0.10 -13.44 -16.88
C LEU A 210 -0.24 -12.77 -18.25
N LEU A 211 -0.61 -13.55 -19.26
CA LEU A 211 -0.72 -13.08 -20.64
C LEU A 211 -1.90 -12.12 -20.81
N GLY A 212 -3.06 -12.42 -20.23
CA GLY A 212 -4.23 -11.56 -20.26
C GLY A 212 -4.00 -10.24 -19.53
N GLY A 213 -3.34 -10.27 -18.36
CA GLY A 213 -2.97 -9.08 -17.62
C GLY A 213 -1.95 -8.22 -18.38
N ALA A 214 -0.92 -8.82 -18.96
CA ALA A 214 0.08 -8.11 -19.76
C ALA A 214 -0.53 -7.50 -21.03
N ALA A 215 -1.35 -8.26 -21.76
CA ALA A 215 -2.07 -7.74 -22.92
C ALA A 215 -3.04 -6.61 -22.53
N GLY A 216 -3.76 -6.76 -21.41
CA GLY A 216 -4.62 -5.73 -20.87
C GLY A 216 -3.87 -4.45 -20.51
N LEU A 217 -2.69 -4.55 -19.88
CA LEU A 217 -1.84 -3.40 -19.59
C LEU A 217 -1.46 -2.63 -20.86
N LEU A 218 -0.94 -3.35 -21.86
CA LEU A 218 -0.53 -2.75 -23.12
C LEU A 218 -1.71 -2.11 -23.87
N ALA A 219 -2.87 -2.77 -23.88
CA ALA A 219 -4.08 -2.25 -24.51
C ALA A 219 -4.57 -0.97 -23.80
N LEU A 220 -4.64 -0.97 -22.47
CA LEU A 220 -5.09 0.21 -21.71
C LEU A 220 -4.17 1.40 -21.90
N VAL A 221 -2.86 1.19 -21.88
CA VAL A 221 -1.88 2.24 -22.20
C VAL A 221 -2.07 2.77 -23.62
N HIS A 222 -2.28 1.88 -24.60
CA HIS A 222 -2.57 2.27 -25.98
C HIS A 222 -3.85 3.12 -26.10
N PHE A 223 -4.87 2.83 -25.29
CA PHE A 223 -6.12 3.61 -25.21
C PHE A 223 -6.03 4.83 -24.27
N GLY A 224 -4.82 5.29 -23.92
CA GLY A 224 -4.61 6.56 -23.22
C GLY A 224 -4.69 6.49 -21.69
N TYR A 225 -4.62 5.30 -21.09
CA TYR A 225 -4.39 5.19 -19.65
C TYR A 225 -2.95 5.62 -19.34
N PRO A 226 -2.70 6.30 -18.20
CA PRO A 226 -1.33 6.64 -17.80
C PRO A 226 -0.45 5.39 -17.70
N VAL A 227 0.81 5.48 -18.13
CA VAL A 227 1.76 4.35 -17.98
C VAL A 227 2.05 4.08 -16.50
N SER A 228 2.13 5.11 -15.66
CA SER A 228 2.42 4.94 -14.23
C SER A 228 1.29 4.21 -13.50
N ALA A 229 1.61 3.11 -12.81
CA ALA A 229 0.68 2.43 -11.91
C ALA A 229 0.52 3.13 -10.56
N VAL A 230 1.31 4.18 -10.29
CA VAL A 230 1.27 4.98 -9.06
C VAL A 230 0.90 6.43 -9.37
N GLY A 231 0.43 7.17 -8.36
CA GLY A 231 0.17 8.60 -8.48
C GLY A 231 1.48 9.37 -8.71
N VAL A 232 1.49 10.23 -9.73
CA VAL A 232 2.57 11.17 -10.00
C VAL A 232 2.05 12.56 -9.66
N PRO A 233 2.68 13.32 -8.74
CA PRO A 233 2.17 14.65 -8.40
C PRO A 233 2.09 15.53 -9.65
N GLY A 234 1.05 16.35 -9.77
CA GLY A 234 0.83 17.21 -10.94
C GLY A 234 0.29 16.52 -12.20
N ALA A 235 0.13 15.18 -12.22
CA ALA A 235 -0.51 14.50 -13.33
C ALA A 235 -2.04 14.63 -13.25
N GLU A 236 -2.69 14.91 -14.39
CA GLU A 236 -4.15 15.04 -14.49
C GLU A 236 -4.90 13.74 -14.18
N ARG A 237 -4.29 12.59 -14.49
CA ARG A 237 -4.90 11.26 -14.30
C ARG A 237 -3.96 10.34 -13.53
N SER A 238 -4.53 9.57 -12.61
CA SER A 238 -3.83 8.53 -11.86
C SER A 238 -4.56 7.19 -11.97
N ASN A 239 -3.80 6.11 -12.13
CA ASN A 239 -4.32 4.75 -12.03
C ASN A 239 -4.50 4.28 -10.58
N ALA A 240 -3.94 4.99 -9.59
CA ALA A 240 -3.91 4.54 -8.19
C ALA A 240 -4.96 5.23 -7.31
N ALA A 241 -5.43 6.42 -7.71
CA ALA A 241 -6.32 7.24 -6.90
C ALA A 241 -7.31 8.03 -7.79
N PRO A 242 -8.57 7.58 -7.92
CA PRO A 242 -9.06 6.24 -7.58
C PRO A 242 -8.52 5.15 -8.55
N PRO A 243 -8.49 3.86 -8.15
CA PRO A 243 -8.01 2.78 -8.99
C PRO A 243 -8.73 2.68 -10.34
N SER A 244 -7.96 2.53 -11.42
CA SER A 244 -8.49 2.28 -12.76
C SER A 244 -8.39 0.79 -13.12
N LEU A 245 -8.92 0.41 -14.28
CA LEU A 245 -8.86 -0.93 -14.86
C LEU A 245 -7.42 -1.41 -15.11
N LEU A 246 -6.45 -0.48 -15.15
CA LEU A 246 -5.03 -0.80 -15.21
C LEU A 246 -4.57 -1.58 -13.97
N ILE A 247 -5.17 -1.32 -12.79
CA ILE A 247 -4.79 -1.98 -11.54
C ILE A 247 -5.19 -3.46 -11.53
N PRO A 248 -6.43 -3.88 -11.87
CA PRO A 248 -6.77 -5.29 -12.07
C PRO A 248 -5.94 -5.98 -13.16
N ALA A 249 -5.62 -5.30 -14.27
CA ALA A 249 -4.76 -5.86 -15.32
C ALA A 249 -3.34 -6.14 -14.80
N LEU A 250 -2.75 -5.18 -14.08
CA LEU A 250 -1.47 -5.36 -13.40
C LEU A 250 -1.52 -6.48 -12.36
N ALA A 251 -2.59 -6.52 -11.56
CA ALA A 251 -2.82 -7.57 -10.58
C ALA A 251 -2.86 -8.96 -11.23
N ALA A 252 -3.58 -9.10 -12.35
CA ALA A 252 -3.65 -10.35 -13.09
C ALA A 252 -2.25 -10.78 -13.58
N ALA A 253 -1.48 -9.87 -14.16
CA ALA A 253 -0.13 -10.14 -14.62
C ALA A 253 0.78 -10.63 -13.46
N GLN A 254 0.81 -9.89 -12.36
CA GLN A 254 1.64 -10.21 -11.20
C GLN A 254 1.21 -11.50 -10.50
N ILE A 255 -0.10 -11.71 -10.31
CA ILE A 255 -0.62 -12.92 -9.68
C ILE A 255 -0.35 -14.14 -10.58
N GLY A 256 -0.55 -14.01 -11.90
CA GLY A 256 -0.22 -15.04 -12.87
C GLY A 256 1.24 -15.47 -12.80
N ALA A 257 2.16 -14.49 -12.78
CA ALA A 257 3.58 -14.74 -12.56
C ALA A 257 3.84 -15.45 -11.21
N ALA A 258 3.21 -15.00 -10.11
CA ALA A 258 3.36 -15.62 -8.80
C ALA A 258 2.86 -17.08 -8.76
N VAL A 259 1.77 -17.39 -9.49
CA VAL A 259 1.26 -18.75 -9.65
C VAL A 259 2.30 -19.64 -10.33
N LEU A 260 2.86 -19.18 -11.45
CA LEU A 260 3.85 -19.93 -12.23
C LEU A 260 5.17 -20.11 -11.48
N LEU A 261 5.57 -19.10 -10.71
CA LEU A 261 6.79 -19.12 -9.90
C LEU A 261 6.62 -19.85 -8.56
N ARG A 262 5.45 -20.41 -8.25
CA ARG A 262 5.19 -21.09 -6.98
C ARG A 262 6.24 -22.17 -6.66
N ALA A 263 6.43 -23.12 -7.57
CA ALA A 263 7.34 -24.25 -7.35
C ALA A 263 8.82 -23.84 -7.14
N PRO A 264 9.43 -22.96 -7.96
CA PRO A 264 10.78 -22.48 -7.67
C PRO A 264 10.86 -21.68 -6.35
N LEU A 265 9.84 -20.88 -6.02
CA LEU A 265 9.81 -20.13 -4.77
C LEU A 265 9.69 -21.05 -3.54
N GLU A 266 8.87 -22.10 -3.60
CA GLU A 266 8.76 -23.11 -2.54
C GLU A 266 10.08 -23.85 -2.33
N ARG A 267 10.80 -24.20 -3.42
CA ARG A 267 12.15 -24.80 -3.33
C ARG A 267 13.19 -23.85 -2.74
N LEU A 268 13.10 -22.56 -3.00
CA LEU A 268 13.98 -21.57 -2.40
C LEU A 268 13.69 -21.41 -0.90
N LEU A 269 12.41 -21.37 -0.55
CA LEU A 269 11.92 -21.18 0.83
C LEU A 269 11.92 -22.47 1.66
N SER A 270 12.29 -23.62 1.10
CA SER A 270 12.62 -24.81 1.90
C SER A 270 13.98 -24.67 2.59
N ARG A 271 14.81 -23.70 2.17
CA ARG A 271 16.10 -23.38 2.80
C ARG A 271 15.88 -22.53 4.07
N PRO A 272 16.53 -22.83 5.21
CA PRO A 272 16.28 -22.14 6.48
C PRO A 272 16.52 -20.62 6.43
N ALA A 273 17.60 -20.17 5.79
CA ALA A 273 17.97 -18.75 5.78
C ALA A 273 16.98 -17.87 4.96
N PRO A 274 16.66 -18.17 3.69
CA PRO A 274 15.61 -17.44 2.95
C PRO A 274 14.25 -17.49 3.64
N TRP A 275 13.89 -18.63 4.21
CA TRP A 275 12.64 -18.77 4.96
C TRP A 275 12.62 -17.87 6.19
N ALA A 276 13.66 -17.91 7.01
CA ALA A 276 13.77 -17.12 8.23
C ALA A 276 13.74 -15.61 7.93
N ALA A 277 14.43 -15.18 6.88
CA ALA A 277 14.40 -13.79 6.43
C ALA A 277 12.97 -13.35 6.05
N VAL A 278 12.28 -14.13 5.21
CA VAL A 278 10.89 -13.82 4.79
C VAL A 278 9.93 -13.87 5.97
N ALA A 279 10.05 -14.88 6.83
CA ALA A 279 9.22 -15.02 8.01
C ALA A 279 9.42 -13.85 8.98
N GLY A 280 10.67 -13.47 9.26
CA GLY A 280 11.03 -12.33 10.11
C GLY A 280 10.44 -11.02 9.58
N LEU A 281 10.60 -10.76 8.29
CA LEU A 281 10.01 -9.58 7.63
C LEU A 281 8.47 -9.61 7.68
N ASN A 282 7.86 -10.79 7.52
CA ASN A 282 6.41 -10.93 7.57
C ASN A 282 5.84 -10.66 8.98
N LEU A 283 6.61 -10.95 10.04
CA LEU A 283 6.19 -10.66 11.42
C LEU A 283 6.06 -9.16 11.71
N CYS A 284 6.82 -8.32 11.01
CA CYS A 284 6.78 -6.86 11.16
C CYS A 284 6.25 -6.14 9.91
N ALA A 285 5.65 -6.85 8.95
CA ALA A 285 5.27 -6.30 7.65
C ALA A 285 4.34 -5.09 7.77
N LEU A 286 3.36 -5.14 8.67
CA LEU A 286 2.42 -4.02 8.89
C LEU A 286 3.11 -2.83 9.57
N THR A 287 4.00 -3.08 10.55
CA THR A 287 4.81 -2.04 11.19
C THR A 287 5.69 -1.34 10.14
N VAL A 288 6.45 -2.12 9.38
CA VAL A 288 7.30 -1.62 8.28
C VAL A 288 6.47 -0.78 7.31
N PHE A 289 5.30 -1.27 6.89
CA PHE A 289 4.40 -0.54 6.01
C PHE A 289 3.92 0.78 6.61
N CYS A 290 3.64 0.86 7.91
CA CYS A 290 3.22 2.11 8.54
C CYS A 290 4.36 3.13 8.68
N TRP A 291 5.61 2.68 8.87
CA TRP A 291 6.72 3.55 9.26
C TRP A 291 7.73 3.86 8.14
N HIS A 292 7.70 3.16 7.01
CA HIS A 292 8.72 3.30 5.97
C HIS A 292 8.84 4.70 5.37
N LEU A 293 7.73 5.43 5.19
CA LEU A 293 7.78 6.82 4.72
C LEU A 293 8.23 7.78 5.82
N THR A 294 7.93 7.48 7.09
CA THR A 294 8.50 8.23 8.23
C THR A 294 10.02 8.11 8.26
N ALA A 295 10.57 6.91 8.03
CA ALA A 295 12.01 6.72 7.94
C ALA A 295 12.64 7.56 6.83
N LEU A 296 12.02 7.60 5.64
CA LEU A 296 12.46 8.45 4.52
C LEU A 296 12.45 9.92 4.91
N VAL A 297 11.35 10.41 5.50
CA VAL A 297 11.21 11.81 5.92
C VAL A 297 12.25 12.18 6.97
N LEU A 298 12.51 11.32 7.95
CA LEU A 298 13.52 11.59 8.99
C LEU A 298 14.93 11.70 8.43
N VAL A 299 15.32 10.78 7.53
CA VAL A 299 16.64 10.84 6.87
C VAL A 299 16.76 12.10 6.01
N ALA A 300 15.73 12.42 5.23
CA ALA A 300 15.73 13.62 4.38
C ALA A 300 15.72 14.91 5.21
N ALA A 301 14.96 14.98 6.30
CA ALA A 301 14.91 16.14 7.20
C ALA A 301 16.25 16.39 7.90
N ALA A 302 16.94 15.32 8.32
CA ALA A 302 18.30 15.41 8.85
C ALA A 302 19.30 15.87 7.77
N GLY A 303 19.21 15.29 6.56
CA GLY A 303 20.03 15.71 5.43
C GLY A 303 19.81 17.16 5.01
N ALA A 304 18.57 17.65 5.06
CA ALA A 304 18.22 19.04 4.73
C ALA A 304 18.89 20.07 5.64
N GLN A 305 19.27 19.70 6.88
CA GLN A 305 20.06 20.56 7.76
C GLN A 305 21.49 20.77 7.25
N LEU A 306 22.00 19.83 6.45
CA LEU A 306 23.33 19.90 5.82
C LEU A 306 23.27 20.50 4.41
N GLY A 307 22.08 20.85 3.92
CA GLY A 307 21.87 21.46 2.62
C GLY A 307 21.23 20.52 1.59
N THR A 308 21.53 20.79 0.32
CA THR A 308 21.03 20.01 -0.83
C THR A 308 21.98 18.84 -1.09
N ILE A 309 21.49 17.62 -0.92
CA ILE A 309 22.26 16.38 -0.98
C ILE A 309 21.77 15.54 -2.16
N PRO A 310 22.67 15.09 -3.05
CA PRO A 310 22.33 14.27 -4.21
C PRO A 310 21.57 12.98 -3.84
N GLY A 311 20.48 12.73 -4.54
CA GLY A 311 19.59 11.59 -4.32
C GLY A 311 18.80 11.63 -3.01
N LEU A 312 18.86 12.72 -2.22
CA LEU A 312 18.17 12.83 -0.93
C LEU A 312 17.28 14.07 -0.83
N THR A 313 17.85 15.26 -1.03
CA THR A 313 17.16 16.55 -0.91
C THR A 313 17.22 17.43 -2.16
N ASP A 314 17.86 16.95 -3.24
CA ASP A 314 17.91 17.57 -4.56
C ASP A 314 16.72 17.15 -5.45
N ALA A 315 16.56 17.86 -6.58
CA ALA A 315 15.49 17.59 -7.53
C ALA A 315 15.70 16.23 -8.25
N PRO A 316 14.66 15.38 -8.35
CA PRO A 316 14.75 14.11 -9.05
C PRO A 316 14.57 14.29 -10.57
N ASP A 317 15.42 15.07 -11.23
CA ASP A 317 15.24 15.49 -12.63
C ASP A 317 16.21 14.85 -13.65
N HIS A 318 17.12 14.00 -13.19
CA HIS A 318 18.14 13.37 -14.04
C HIS A 318 18.51 11.95 -13.56
N PRO A 319 19.06 11.07 -14.42
CA PRO A 319 19.32 9.67 -14.06
C PRO A 319 20.32 9.47 -12.92
N ALA A 320 21.28 10.39 -12.74
CA ALA A 320 22.26 10.27 -11.65
C ALA A 320 21.60 10.40 -10.27
N TRP A 321 20.47 11.09 -10.17
CA TRP A 321 19.64 11.10 -8.95
C TRP A 321 19.23 9.69 -8.55
N ALA A 322 18.82 8.85 -9.50
CA ALA A 322 18.40 7.48 -9.20
C ALA A 322 19.58 6.63 -8.67
N ALA A 323 20.78 6.80 -9.24
CA ALA A 323 21.98 6.13 -8.75
C ALA A 323 22.36 6.60 -7.32
N ALA A 324 22.31 7.91 -7.06
CA ALA A 324 22.55 8.47 -5.73
C ALA A 324 21.48 8.00 -4.72
N ARG A 325 20.21 7.90 -5.14
CA ARG A 325 19.10 7.41 -4.33
C ARG A 325 19.30 5.97 -3.87
N LEU A 326 19.94 5.11 -4.69
CA LEU A 326 20.26 3.73 -4.29
C LEU A 326 21.19 3.69 -3.07
N ALA A 327 22.15 4.63 -2.94
CA ALA A 327 23.04 4.70 -1.78
C ALA A 327 22.27 5.03 -0.49
N TRP A 328 21.18 5.80 -0.58
CA TRP A 328 20.34 6.18 0.55
C TRP A 328 19.40 5.07 1.05
N LEU A 329 19.17 4.01 0.26
CA LEU A 329 18.30 2.90 0.68
C LEU A 329 18.80 2.22 1.97
N LEU A 330 20.12 2.10 2.15
CA LEU A 330 20.71 1.51 3.35
C LEU A 330 20.51 2.37 4.60
N PRO A 331 20.86 3.67 4.62
CA PRO A 331 20.52 4.58 5.71
C PRO A 331 19.02 4.59 6.07
N ILE A 332 18.14 4.66 5.07
CA ILE A 332 16.69 4.66 5.30
C ILE A 332 16.24 3.32 5.88
N ALA A 333 16.77 2.20 5.40
CA ALA A 333 16.50 0.88 5.96
C ALA A 333 16.99 0.73 7.40
N ALA A 334 18.15 1.30 7.75
CA ALA A 334 18.66 1.29 9.11
C ALA A 334 17.75 2.06 10.06
N VAL A 335 17.31 3.26 9.68
CA VAL A 335 16.35 4.06 10.45
C VAL A 335 15.01 3.33 10.59
N LEU A 336 14.49 2.75 9.50
CA LEU A 336 13.27 1.96 9.53
C LEU A 336 13.39 0.73 10.45
N ALA A 337 14.53 0.04 10.44
CA ALA A 337 14.77 -1.09 11.33
C ALA A 337 14.76 -0.66 12.80
N ALA A 338 15.39 0.48 13.13
CA ALA A 338 15.36 1.05 14.48
C ALA A 338 13.94 1.43 14.93
N ILE A 339 13.19 2.14 14.07
CA ILE A 339 11.78 2.50 14.33
C ILE A 339 10.94 1.24 14.54
N THR A 340 11.10 0.24 13.67
CA THR A 340 10.35 -1.02 13.76
C THR A 340 10.67 -1.76 15.06
N ALA A 341 11.93 -1.83 15.46
CA ALA A 341 12.34 -2.47 16.72
C ALA A 341 11.74 -1.76 17.95
N ALA A 342 11.66 -0.43 17.93
CA ALA A 342 11.03 0.36 18.98
C ALA A 342 9.50 0.20 18.98
N ALA A 343 8.86 0.33 17.82
CA ALA A 343 7.41 0.29 17.66
C ALA A 343 6.80 -1.07 18.06
N ARG A 344 7.50 -2.18 17.75
CA ARG A 344 7.03 -3.54 18.07
C ARG A 344 6.74 -3.76 19.55
N ARG A 345 7.41 -3.04 20.46
CA ARG A 345 7.17 -3.10 21.91
C ARG A 345 5.77 -2.61 22.30
N PHE A 346 5.12 -1.82 21.45
CA PHE A 346 3.82 -1.22 21.70
C PHE A 346 2.67 -1.93 20.95
N GLU A 347 2.99 -2.88 20.06
CA GLU A 347 2.01 -3.58 19.21
C GLU A 347 1.48 -4.90 19.80
N ASP A 348 1.93 -5.25 21.00
CA ASP A 348 1.45 -6.41 21.76
C ASP A 348 -0.07 -6.41 21.96
N PRO A 349 -0.70 -7.59 22.21
CA PRO A 349 -2.12 -7.69 22.51
C PRO A 349 -2.62 -6.60 23.47
N TRP A 350 -3.69 -5.90 23.10
CA TRP A 350 -4.29 -4.84 23.94
C TRP A 350 -4.64 -5.31 25.37
N SER A 351 -4.80 -6.63 25.56
CA SER A 351 -5.05 -7.26 26.86
C SER A 351 -3.79 -7.50 27.70
N ARG A 352 -2.59 -7.43 27.11
CA ARG A 352 -1.31 -7.78 27.76
C ARG A 352 -0.21 -6.71 27.65
N GLY A 353 -0.36 -5.70 26.79
CA GLY A 353 0.64 -4.64 26.57
C GLY A 353 0.31 -3.27 27.21
N ALA A 354 1.08 -2.24 26.84
CA ALA A 354 0.96 -0.86 27.38
C ALA A 354 -0.44 -0.23 27.19
N LEU A 355 -1.22 -0.69 26.20
CA LEU A 355 -2.59 -0.25 25.90
C LEU A 355 -3.68 -0.96 26.74
N ARG A 356 -3.32 -1.68 27.81
CA ARG A 356 -4.28 -2.36 28.70
C ARG A 356 -5.23 -1.38 29.39
N ARG A 357 -4.71 -0.22 29.80
CA ARG A 357 -5.47 0.83 30.49
C ARG A 357 -6.36 1.58 29.50
N SER A 358 -7.63 1.76 29.84
CA SER A 358 -8.62 2.51 29.03
C SER A 358 -8.16 3.94 28.75
N ALA A 359 -7.55 4.61 29.72
CA ALA A 359 -7.00 5.96 29.57
C ALA A 359 -5.91 6.06 28.49
N VAL A 360 -5.02 5.06 28.40
CA VAL A 360 -3.97 5.03 27.37
C VAL A 360 -4.59 4.81 25.98
N ARG A 361 -5.62 3.95 25.88
CA ARG A 361 -6.37 3.79 24.62
C ARG A 361 -7.09 5.06 24.20
N ALA A 362 -7.70 5.77 25.14
CA ALA A 362 -8.37 7.04 24.90
C ALA A 362 -7.36 8.11 24.45
N ALA A 363 -6.19 8.21 25.09
CA ALA A 363 -5.12 9.13 24.70
C ALA A 363 -4.59 8.84 23.28
N VAL A 364 -4.35 7.56 22.94
CA VAL A 364 -3.94 7.17 21.58
C VAL A 364 -5.03 7.47 20.56
N ALA A 365 -6.30 7.20 20.88
CA ALA A 365 -7.41 7.52 20.00
C ALA A 365 -7.55 9.03 19.79
N LEU A 366 -7.46 9.82 20.87
CA LEU A 366 -7.49 11.29 20.80
C LEU A 366 -6.31 11.85 20.00
N ALA A 367 -5.10 11.31 20.18
CA ALA A 367 -3.94 11.71 19.39
C ALA A 367 -4.09 11.35 17.90
N ALA A 368 -4.66 10.17 17.59
CA ALA A 368 -4.95 9.79 16.22
C ALA A 368 -6.03 10.67 15.57
N VAL A 369 -7.09 11.02 16.32
CA VAL A 369 -8.11 11.99 15.87
C VAL A 369 -7.51 13.38 15.68
N GLY A 370 -6.67 13.81 16.63
CA GLY A 370 -5.93 15.07 16.54
C GLY A 370 -5.01 15.12 15.33
N PHE A 371 -4.34 14.01 14.99
CA PHE A 371 -3.56 13.89 13.77
C PHE A 371 -4.42 14.06 12.51
N VAL A 372 -5.57 13.39 12.44
CA VAL A 372 -6.49 13.53 11.29
C VAL A 372 -7.00 14.97 11.17
N ALA A 373 -7.37 15.61 12.28
CA ALA A 373 -7.81 17.00 12.29
C ALA A 373 -6.69 17.97 11.86
N ALA A 374 -5.50 17.86 12.46
CA ALA A 374 -4.35 18.72 12.14
C ALA A 374 -3.88 18.52 10.68
N ALA A 375 -3.89 17.28 10.20
CA ALA A 375 -3.58 17.00 8.81
C ALA A 375 -4.66 17.57 7.89
N SER A 376 -5.95 17.45 8.22
CA SER A 376 -7.01 18.04 7.39
C SER A 376 -6.89 19.57 7.27
N THR A 377 -6.46 20.26 8.33
CA THR A 377 -6.23 21.71 8.30
C THR A 377 -4.98 22.10 7.52
N LEU A 378 -3.93 21.27 7.53
CA LEU A 378 -2.69 21.52 6.77
C LEU A 378 -2.83 21.24 5.26
N LEU A 379 -3.89 20.53 4.86
CA LEU A 379 -4.09 20.07 3.49
C LEU A 379 -5.19 20.80 2.73
N GLN A 380 -5.96 21.64 3.42
CA GLN A 380 -6.71 22.75 2.81
C GLN A 380 -5.73 23.84 2.38
#